data_AF-A0A7Z9ILH6-F1
#
_entry.id   AF-A0A7Z9ILH6-F1
#
_cell.length_a   1.000
_cell.length_b   1.000
_cell.length_c   1.000
_cell.angle_alpha   90.00
_cell.angle_beta   90.00
_cell.angle_gamma   90.00
#
_symmetry.space_group_name_H-M   'P 1'
#
loop_
_entity.id
_entity.type
_entity.pdbx_description
1 polymer ?
#
loop_
_entity_poly.entity_id
_entity_poly.type
_entity_poly.pdbx_seq_one_letter_code
_entity_poly.pdbx_strand_id
1 'polypeptide(L)'
;MVRIEENALCFPGMFRGILDARAQKVTDGMKMAAAFAISRAVPESHLNNEYIMPSIFDTDMADQVAKGVKAAAMKSGVALKN
;
A
#
# COMPACT_ATOMS: atom_id res chain seq x y z
N MET A 1 15.78 2.41 -15.27
CA MET A 1 16.34 1.75 -14.08
C MET A 1 15.38 1.97 -12.93
N VAL A 2 14.51 0.99 -12.66
CA VAL A 2 13.60 1.06 -11.51
C VAL A 2 14.48 0.91 -10.27
N ARG A 3 14.53 1.94 -9.42
CA ARG A 3 15.31 1.87 -8.18
C ARG A 3 14.61 0.86 -7.27
N ILE A 4 15.34 -0.15 -6.83
CA ILE A 4 14.82 -1.30 -6.07
C ILE A 4 14.18 -0.84 -4.74
N GLU A 5 14.56 0.35 -4.27
CA GLU A 5 14.09 0.99 -3.03
C GLU A 5 12.61 1.42 -3.07
N GLU A 6 12.10 1.88 -4.22
CA GLU A 6 10.72 2.35 -4.38
C GLU A 6 9.70 1.23 -4.18
N ASN A 7 10.04 0.04 -4.65
CA ASN A 7 9.15 -1.11 -4.63
C ASN A 7 9.12 -1.81 -3.26
N ALA A 8 10.22 -1.74 -2.50
CA ALA A 8 10.34 -2.36 -1.18
C ALA A 8 9.36 -1.79 -0.15
N LEU A 9 9.01 -0.50 -0.28
CA LEU A 9 7.98 0.16 0.54
C LEU A 9 6.58 -0.42 0.33
N CYS A 10 6.23 -0.67 -0.94
CA CYS A 10 4.87 -1.01 -1.31
C CYS A 10 4.57 -2.51 -1.15
N PHE A 11 5.55 -3.37 -1.43
CA PHE A 11 5.32 -4.81 -1.52
C PHE A 11 4.81 -5.48 -0.25
N PRO A 12 5.36 -5.24 0.96
CA PRO A 12 4.92 -5.94 2.16
C PRO A 12 3.43 -5.71 2.45
N GLY A 13 3.02 -4.44 2.48
CA GLY A 13 1.63 -4.06 2.71
C GLY A 13 0.70 -4.48 1.57
N MET A 14 1.12 -4.29 0.31
CA MET A 14 0.33 -4.65 -0.87
C MET A 14 0.05 -6.14 -0.91
N PHE A 15 1.07 -6.99 -0.74
CA PHE A 15 0.91 -8.44 -0.75
C PHE A 15 0.09 -8.91 0.45
N ARG A 16 0.34 -8.37 1.63
CA ARG A 16 -0.45 -8.72 2.82
C ARG A 16 -1.93 -8.43 2.61
N GLY A 17 -2.26 -7.25 2.08
CA GLY A 17 -3.65 -6.87 1.79
C GLY A 17 -4.32 -7.77 0.74
N ILE A 18 -3.60 -8.15 -0.32
CA ILE A 18 -4.07 -9.11 -1.34
C ILE A 18 -4.38 -10.47 -0.70
N LEU A 19 -3.45 -10.98 0.12
CA LEU A 19 -3.58 -12.28 0.77
C LEU A 19 -4.71 -12.29 1.82
N ASP A 20 -4.81 -11.24 2.63
CA ASP A 20 -5.86 -11.08 3.64
C ASP A 20 -7.25 -10.96 3.03
N ALA A 21 -7.36 -10.40 1.82
CA ALA A 21 -8.60 -10.34 1.05
C ALA A 21 -8.88 -11.62 0.24
N ARG A 22 -7.91 -12.54 0.16
CA ARG A 22 -7.92 -13.67 -0.78
C ARG A 22 -8.29 -13.20 -2.20
N ALA A 23 -7.72 -12.07 -2.61
CA ALA A 23 -8.05 -11.43 -3.88
C ALA A 23 -7.53 -12.27 -5.06
N GLN A 24 -8.38 -12.54 -6.04
CA GLN A 24 -7.99 -13.31 -7.23
C GLN A 24 -7.27 -12.48 -8.28
N LYS A 25 -7.41 -11.16 -8.22
CA LYS A 25 -6.81 -10.20 -9.17
C LYS A 25 -6.41 -8.93 -8.44
N VAL A 26 -5.32 -8.31 -8.89
CA VAL A 26 -4.93 -6.96 -8.49
C VAL A 26 -5.64 -5.95 -9.39
N THR A 27 -6.35 -5.01 -8.79
CA THR A 27 -7.07 -3.95 -9.51
C THR A 27 -6.35 -2.62 -9.40
N ASP A 28 -6.64 -1.68 -10.31
CA ASP A 28 -6.09 -0.32 -10.20
C ASP A 28 -6.58 0.40 -8.93
N GLY A 29 -7.79 0.08 -8.46
CA GLY A 29 -8.28 0.56 -7.17
C GLY A 29 -7.41 0.14 -6.00
N MET A 30 -6.84 -1.07 -6.03
CA MET A 30 -5.90 -1.54 -5.01
C MET A 30 -4.56 -0.80 -5.09
N LYS A 31 -4.06 -0.53 -6.30
CA LYS A 31 -2.84 0.27 -6.50
C LYS A 31 -3.02 1.70 -5.99
N MET A 32 -4.15 2.33 -6.31
CA MET A 32 -4.49 3.67 -5.82
C MET A 32 -4.62 3.69 -4.30
N ALA A 33 -5.25 2.66 -3.70
CA ALA A 33 -5.35 2.56 -2.25
C ALA A 33 -3.98 2.43 -1.58
N ALA A 34 -3.06 1.66 -2.16
CA ALA A 34 -1.69 1.57 -1.67
C ALA A 34 -0.95 2.92 -1.78
N ALA A 35 -1.06 3.60 -2.93
CA ALA A 35 -0.44 4.90 -3.15
C ALA A 35 -0.94 5.96 -2.13
N PHE A 36 -2.26 6.02 -1.89
CA PHE A 36 -2.82 6.93 -0.89
C PHE A 36 -2.44 6.57 0.54
N ALA A 37 -2.28 5.28 0.86
CA ALA A 37 -1.81 4.87 2.18
C ALA A 37 -0.34 5.29 2.41
N ILE A 38 0.52 5.11 1.41
CA ILE A 38 1.93 5.56 1.45
C ILE A 38 2.01 7.09 1.55
N SER A 39 1.22 7.82 0.77
CA SER A 39 1.26 9.29 0.79
C SER A 39 0.84 9.87 2.14
N ARG A 40 -0.05 9.17 2.87
CA ARG A 40 -0.50 9.57 4.21
C ARG A 40 0.48 9.18 5.32
N ALA A 41 1.42 8.28 5.06
CA ALA A 41 2.44 7.90 6.02
C ALA A 41 3.52 8.99 6.19
N VAL A 42 3.62 9.94 5.25
CA VAL A 42 4.48 11.11 5.39
C VAL A 42 3.66 12.27 5.93
N PRO A 43 3.92 12.75 7.16
CA PRO A 43 3.27 13.96 7.68
C PRO A 43 3.63 15.16 6.80
N GLU A 44 2.66 16.02 6.51
CA GLU A 44 2.93 17.25 5.72
C GLU A 44 4.02 18.12 6.37
N SER A 45 4.11 18.11 7.70
CA SER A 45 5.15 18.81 8.46
C SER A 45 6.57 18.29 8.22
N HIS A 46 6.72 17.07 7.70
CA HIS A 46 8.00 16.45 7.39
C HIS A 46 8.36 16.55 5.91
N LEU A 47 7.43 17.00 5.05
CA LEU A 47 7.68 17.16 3.62
C LEU A 47 8.70 18.28 3.38
N ASN A 48 9.83 17.91 2.78
CA ASN A 48 10.84 18.84 2.30
C ASN A 48 11.52 18.25 1.07
N ASN A 49 12.40 19.02 0.42
CA ASN A 49 13.06 18.61 -0.82
C ASN A 49 13.88 17.32 -0.70
N GLU A 50 14.25 16.90 0.52
CA GLU A 50 15.03 15.70 0.81
C GLU A 50 14.16 14.57 1.41
N TYR A 51 12.91 14.84 1.76
CA TYR A 51 12.01 13.89 2.43
C TYR A 51 10.63 13.88 1.77
N ILE A 52 10.53 13.12 0.68
CA ILE A 52 9.31 12.95 -0.12
C ILE A 52 8.69 11.56 0.10
N MET A 53 9.48 10.58 0.52
CA MET A 53 9.04 9.21 0.78
C MET A 53 9.26 8.79 2.23
N PRO A 54 8.35 7.97 2.80
CA PRO A 54 8.52 7.44 4.15
C PRO A 54 9.63 6.40 4.20
N SER A 55 10.07 6.04 5.41
CA SER A 55 11.08 4.98 5.60
C SER A 55 10.51 3.61 5.23
N ILE A 56 11.31 2.78 4.54
CA ILE A 56 10.97 1.39 4.20
C ILE A 56 10.79 0.49 5.44
N PHE A 57 11.28 0.94 6.61
CA PHE A 57 11.21 0.22 7.88
C PHE A 57 10.02 0.64 8.76
N ASP A 58 9.15 1.52 8.25
CA ASP A 58 7.92 1.89 8.94
C ASP A 58 6.91 0.72 8.84
N THR A 59 6.80 -0.04 9.93
CA THR A 59 5.87 -1.17 10.02
C THR A 59 4.42 -0.72 10.06
N ASP A 60 4.14 0.47 10.61
CA ASP A 60 2.79 1.01 10.70
C ASP A 60 2.28 1.36 9.29
N MET A 61 3.13 1.92 8.44
CA MET A 61 2.82 2.15 7.03
C MET A 61 2.43 0.84 6.32
N ALA A 62 3.20 -0.24 6.48
CA ALA A 62 2.90 -1.52 5.84
C ALA A 62 1.52 -2.06 6.23
N ASP A 63 1.15 -1.92 7.51
CA ASP A 63 -0.17 -2.29 8.02
C ASP A 63 -1.30 -1.42 7.44
N GLN A 64 -1.08 -0.11 7.30
CA GLN A 64 -2.05 0.80 6.70
C GLN A 64 -2.28 0.48 5.22
N VAL A 65 -1.20 0.21 4.47
CA VAL A 65 -1.28 -0.23 3.06
C VAL A 65 -2.07 -1.53 2.96
N ALA A 66 -1.78 -2.53 3.81
CA ALA A 66 -2.50 -3.80 3.80
C ALA A 66 -4.00 -3.64 4.04
N LYS A 67 -4.40 -2.82 5.02
CA LYS A 67 -5.81 -2.50 5.31
C LYS A 67 -6.49 -1.81 4.13
N GLY A 68 -5.82 -0.82 3.53
CA GLY A 68 -6.34 -0.08 2.37
C GLY A 68 -6.55 -0.98 1.15
N VAL A 69 -5.56 -1.82 0.85
CA VAL A 69 -5.61 -2.77 -0.27
C VAL A 69 -6.70 -3.82 -0.06
N LYS A 70 -6.84 -4.36 1.16
CA LYS A 70 -7.92 -5.30 1.49
C LYS A 70 -9.29 -4.67 1.28
N ALA A 71 -9.51 -3.45 1.78
CA ALA A 71 -10.77 -2.74 1.59
C ALA A 71 -11.08 -2.49 0.11
N ALA A 72 -10.07 -2.09 -0.68
CA ALA A 72 -10.22 -1.90 -2.11
C ALA A 72 -10.58 -3.20 -2.85
N ALA A 73 -9.93 -4.32 -2.50
CA ALA A 73 -10.23 -5.64 -3.07
C ALA A 73 -11.66 -6.12 -2.76
N MET A 74 -12.13 -5.90 -1.53
CA MET A 74 -13.52 -6.17 -1.13
C MET A 74 -14.50 -5.32 -1.93
N LYS A 75 -14.23 -4.02 -2.08
CA LYS A 75 -15.07 -3.09 -2.85
C LYS A 75 -15.14 -3.44 -4.34
N SER A 76 -14.03 -3.90 -4.93
CA SER A 76 -14.00 -4.29 -6.34
C SER A 76 -14.57 -5.68 -6.61
N GLY A 77 -14.99 -6.43 -5.59
CA GLY A 77 -15.60 -7.76 -5.74
C GLY A 77 -14.63 -8.85 -6.19
N VAL A 78 -13.32 -8.60 -6.15
CA VAL A 78 -12.27 -9.58 -6.51
C VAL A 78 -11.80 -10.39 -5.30
N ALA A 79 -12.20 -9.98 -4.11
CA ALA A 79 -12.00 -10.71 -2.86
C ALA A 79 -12.95 -11.92 -2.79
N LEU A 80 -12.45 -13.04 -2.27
CA LEU A 80 -13.31 -14.18 -1.99
C LEU A 80 -14.29 -13.82 -0.86
N LYS A 81 -15.58 -14.06 -1.09
CA LYS A 81 -16.59 -14.05 -0.03
C LYS A 81 -16.43 -15.35 0.77
N ASN A 82 -16.13 -15.24 2.06
CA ASN A 82 -16.36 -16.34 3.00
C ASN A 82 -17.83 -16.32 3.42
#